data_AF-A0AAU2R213-F1
#
_entry.id   AF-A0AAU2R213-F1
#
_cell.length_a   1.000
_cell.length_b   1.000
_cell.length_c   1.000
_cell.angle_alpha   90.00
_cell.angle_beta   90.00
_cell.angle_gamma   90.00
#
_symmetry.space_group_name_H-M   'P 1'
#
loop_
_entity.id
_entity.type
_entity.pdbx_description
1 polymer ?
#
loop_
_entity_poly.entity_id
_entity_poly.type
_entity_poly.pdbx_seq_one_letter_code
_entity_poly.pdbx_strand_id
1 'polypeptide(L)'
;MSVTPSTDWAGLYHAYGRAADVPEQLAALSASDPVVRRAAGSALVGSVCHQGTRWPASAPVVPELVALVDTPSTPDRDTILHLLHAVAIGNVPDDELPFNPARAFAEADRVRPADEDAVLRVLFEEEEPDVDAVADVADAVALRWAAEAYRAAQRHTTSFLAWLRDPDPAVVSLAAALLVWFPPVPGLSGALTAVPCDTADARASANLALAHLPGRLDSEESAALTVCLASQHEAIRVTAALALARRQPTALPDAALSVLVHADAVEVAGAVRGWDRSLRGHVAVALRRLGL
;
A
#
# COMPACT_ATOMS: atom_id res chain seq x y z
N MET A 1 -4.45 -29.15 13.06
CA MET A 1 -5.07 -27.91 12.58
C MET A 1 -5.18 -26.99 13.78
N SER A 2 -4.25 -26.05 13.93
CA SER A 2 -4.37 -25.04 14.99
C SER A 2 -5.46 -24.07 14.55
N VAL A 3 -6.60 -24.11 15.24
CA VAL A 3 -7.66 -23.12 15.08
C VAL A 3 -7.09 -21.80 15.56
N THR A 4 -6.91 -20.84 14.67
CA THR A 4 -6.64 -19.45 15.05
C THR A 4 -7.79 -19.00 15.92
N PRO A 5 -7.55 -18.53 17.17
CA PRO A 5 -8.65 -18.07 18.01
C PRO A 5 -9.42 -16.97 17.27
N SER A 6 -10.75 -17.04 17.31
CA SER A 6 -11.61 -16.00 16.75
C SER A 6 -11.31 -14.66 17.42
N THR A 7 -11.12 -13.61 16.64
CA THR A 7 -10.90 -12.24 17.12
C THR A 7 -12.07 -11.79 18.02
N ASP A 8 -11.76 -11.27 19.21
CA ASP A 8 -12.76 -10.61 20.08
C ASP A 8 -13.00 -9.17 19.62
N TRP A 9 -13.86 -9.01 18.61
CA TRP A 9 -14.19 -7.72 18.03
C TRP A 9 -14.85 -6.74 19.01
N ALA A 10 -15.66 -7.25 19.94
CA ALA A 10 -16.33 -6.43 20.94
C ALA A 10 -15.35 -5.85 21.98
N GLY A 11 -14.21 -6.53 22.20
CA GLY A 11 -13.11 -6.04 23.02
C GLY A 11 -12.26 -4.96 22.36
N LEU A 12 -12.30 -4.81 21.03
CA LEU A 12 -11.47 -3.87 20.27
C LEU A 12 -12.17 -2.52 20.03
N TYR A 13 -11.37 -1.52 19.67
CA TYR A 13 -11.83 -0.19 19.28
C TYR A 13 -11.48 0.15 17.84
N HIS A 14 -12.35 0.93 17.23
CA HIS A 14 -12.16 1.66 15.98
C HIS A 14 -12.44 3.16 16.25
N ALA A 15 -12.38 4.03 15.24
CA ALA A 15 -12.52 5.48 15.40
C ALA A 15 -13.80 5.96 16.11
N TYR A 16 -14.88 5.18 16.07
CA TYR A 16 -16.18 5.54 16.63
C TYR A 16 -16.58 4.74 17.88
N GLY A 17 -15.62 4.09 18.55
CA GLY A 17 -15.87 3.27 19.74
C GLY A 17 -15.61 1.78 19.52
N ARG A 18 -16.41 0.90 20.15
CA ARG A 18 -16.23 -0.56 20.12
C ARG A 18 -16.47 -1.13 18.71
N ALA A 19 -15.62 -2.06 18.28
CA ALA A 19 -15.59 -2.60 16.93
C ALA A 19 -16.50 -3.82 16.71
N ALA A 20 -17.62 -3.93 17.45
CA ALA A 20 -18.53 -5.07 17.38
C ALA A 20 -19.28 -5.19 16.04
N ASP A 21 -19.32 -4.11 15.27
CA ASP A 21 -19.93 -3.98 13.94
C ASP A 21 -18.99 -4.40 12.79
N VAL A 22 -17.68 -4.45 13.03
CA VAL A 22 -16.67 -4.78 12.00
C VAL A 22 -16.90 -6.13 11.32
N PRO A 23 -17.28 -7.23 12.03
CA PRO A 23 -17.57 -8.50 11.38
C PRO A 23 -18.69 -8.44 10.33
N GLU A 24 -19.74 -7.67 10.61
CA GLU A 24 -20.85 -7.49 9.67
C GLU A 24 -20.39 -6.69 8.43
N GLN A 25 -19.58 -5.64 8.64
CA GLN A 25 -19.00 -4.86 7.56
C GLN A 25 -18.08 -5.72 6.67
N LEU A 26 -17.23 -6.57 7.27
CA LEU A 26 -16.36 -7.50 6.53
C LEU A 26 -17.18 -8.50 5.69
N ALA A 27 -18.24 -9.08 6.26
CA ALA A 27 -19.12 -9.98 5.52
C ALA A 27 -19.84 -9.26 4.36
N ALA A 28 -20.26 -8.01 4.59
CA ALA A 28 -20.96 -7.20 3.60
C ALA A 28 -20.08 -6.81 2.40
N LEU A 29 -18.74 -6.89 2.49
CA LEU A 29 -17.84 -6.73 1.33
C LEU A 29 -18.07 -7.79 0.24
N SER A 30 -18.66 -8.93 0.58
CA SER A 30 -19.01 -10.00 -0.38
C SER A 30 -20.50 -10.03 -0.73
N ALA A 31 -21.27 -9.02 -0.34
CA ALA A 31 -22.70 -8.96 -0.64
C ALA A 31 -22.96 -8.93 -2.15
N SER A 32 -24.09 -9.52 -2.59
CA SER A 32 -24.50 -9.50 -3.99
C SER A 32 -24.80 -8.08 -4.49
N ASP A 33 -25.35 -7.23 -3.63
CA ASP A 33 -25.68 -5.84 -3.94
C ASP A 33 -24.42 -4.94 -3.91
N PRO A 34 -24.02 -4.32 -5.04
CA PRO A 34 -22.88 -3.42 -5.10
C PRO A 34 -23.03 -2.15 -4.23
N VAL A 35 -24.26 -1.71 -3.92
CA VAL A 35 -24.49 -0.58 -3.01
C VAL A 35 -24.08 -0.97 -1.58
N VAL A 36 -24.47 -2.16 -1.14
CA VAL A 36 -24.11 -2.70 0.18
C VAL A 36 -22.59 -2.84 0.30
N ARG A 37 -21.92 -3.40 -0.72
CA ARG A 37 -20.45 -3.53 -0.71
C ARG A 37 -19.73 -2.20 -0.60
N ARG A 38 -20.14 -1.19 -1.39
CA ARG A 38 -19.55 0.15 -1.34
C ARG A 38 -19.76 0.83 0.01
N ALA A 39 -20.96 0.69 0.58
CA ALA A 39 -21.26 1.23 1.90
C ALA A 39 -20.40 0.55 2.98
N ALA A 40 -20.28 -0.77 2.92
CA ALA A 40 -19.44 -1.55 3.83
C ALA A 40 -17.95 -1.18 3.71
N GLY A 41 -17.42 -1.06 2.49
CA GLY A 41 -16.04 -0.62 2.27
C GLY A 41 -15.76 0.78 2.81
N SER A 42 -16.68 1.72 2.57
CA SER A 42 -16.57 3.10 3.07
C SER A 42 -16.67 3.17 4.59
N ALA A 43 -17.59 2.41 5.19
CA ALA A 43 -17.75 2.34 6.64
C ALA A 43 -16.51 1.72 7.31
N LEU A 44 -16.03 0.61 6.77
CA LEU A 44 -14.90 -0.13 7.33
C LEU A 44 -13.61 0.69 7.26
N VAL A 45 -13.28 1.30 6.11
CA VAL A 45 -12.09 2.16 6.03
C VAL A 45 -12.23 3.39 6.93
N GLY A 46 -13.43 3.98 6.98
CA GLY A 46 -13.72 5.14 7.81
C GLY A 46 -13.65 4.86 9.31
N SER A 47 -13.86 3.61 9.74
CA SER A 47 -13.83 3.22 11.16
C SER A 47 -12.44 2.71 11.56
N VAL A 48 -11.87 1.76 10.82
CA VAL A 48 -10.59 1.13 11.19
C VAL A 48 -9.38 1.85 10.62
N CYS A 49 -9.55 2.85 9.75
CA CYS A 49 -8.47 3.70 9.26
C CYS A 49 -8.96 5.15 9.02
N HIS A 50 -9.39 5.83 10.08
CA HIS A 50 -9.96 7.17 9.97
C HIS A 50 -8.88 8.22 9.66
N GLN A 51 -8.95 8.81 8.46
CA GLN A 51 -8.01 9.84 7.98
C GLN A 51 -6.53 9.41 8.08
N GLY A 52 -6.25 8.12 7.87
CA GLY A 52 -4.91 7.53 7.95
C GLY A 52 -4.47 7.10 9.36
N THR A 53 -5.27 7.41 10.39
CA THR A 53 -5.05 6.91 11.75
C THR A 53 -5.60 5.49 11.87
N ARG A 54 -4.73 4.57 12.28
CA ARG A 54 -5.07 3.18 12.56
C ARG A 54 -5.51 3.04 14.02
N TRP A 55 -6.25 2.01 14.32
CA TRP A 55 -6.93 1.73 15.58
C TRP A 55 -6.69 0.27 16.01
N PRO A 56 -7.02 -0.13 17.25
CA PRO A 56 -6.87 -1.53 17.68
C PRO A 56 -7.52 -2.56 16.73
N ALA A 57 -8.64 -2.20 16.09
CA ALA A 57 -9.32 -3.06 15.12
C ALA A 57 -8.62 -3.16 13.74
N SER A 58 -7.65 -2.29 13.42
CA SER A 58 -6.99 -2.28 12.10
C SER A 58 -6.18 -3.55 11.83
N ALA A 59 -5.36 -3.97 12.79
CA ALA A 59 -4.49 -5.14 12.59
C ALA A 59 -5.29 -6.45 12.42
N PRO A 60 -6.36 -6.70 13.20
CA PRO A 60 -7.22 -7.87 13.00
C PRO A 60 -8.03 -7.88 11.70
N VAL A 61 -8.30 -6.72 11.10
CA VAL A 61 -8.99 -6.63 9.79
C VAL A 61 -8.10 -7.16 8.65
N VAL A 62 -6.79 -6.98 8.72
CA VAL A 62 -5.85 -7.37 7.65
C VAL A 62 -6.04 -8.81 7.14
N PRO A 63 -5.95 -9.86 7.97
CA PRO A 63 -6.08 -11.24 7.48
C PRO A 63 -7.43 -11.52 6.80
N GLU A 64 -8.51 -10.88 7.23
CA GLU A 64 -9.84 -11.02 6.64
C GLU A 64 -9.89 -10.40 5.23
N LEU A 65 -9.26 -9.23 5.03
CA LEU A 65 -9.15 -8.62 3.70
C LEU A 65 -8.28 -9.45 2.76
N VAL A 66 -7.18 -10.02 3.26
CA VAL A 66 -6.31 -10.89 2.47
C VAL A 66 -7.10 -12.12 2.00
N ALA A 67 -7.89 -12.75 2.88
CA ALA A 67 -8.73 -13.89 2.53
C ALA A 67 -9.78 -13.55 1.46
N LEU A 68 -10.36 -12.35 1.53
CA LEU A 68 -11.30 -11.86 0.52
C LEU A 68 -10.64 -11.67 -0.86
N VAL A 69 -9.43 -11.11 -0.92
CA VAL A 69 -8.69 -10.94 -2.18
C VAL A 69 -8.20 -12.28 -2.74
N ASP A 70 -7.75 -13.18 -1.85
CA ASP A 70 -7.33 -14.55 -2.20
C ASP A 70 -8.48 -15.40 -2.78
N THR A 71 -9.73 -14.99 -2.56
CA THR A 71 -10.92 -15.67 -3.07
C THR A 71 -11.32 -15.10 -4.44
N PRO A 72 -11.11 -15.82 -5.58
CA PRO A 72 -11.30 -15.23 -6.91
C PRO A 72 -12.74 -14.85 -7.25
N SER A 73 -13.72 -15.45 -6.55
CA SER A 73 -15.15 -15.13 -6.73
C SER A 73 -15.61 -13.90 -5.95
N THR A 74 -14.75 -13.32 -5.10
CA THR A 74 -15.08 -12.10 -4.37
C THR A 74 -15.25 -10.95 -5.36
N PRO A 75 -16.37 -10.21 -5.33
CA PRO A 75 -16.55 -9.02 -6.16
C PRO A 75 -15.65 -7.87 -5.68
N ASP A 76 -15.32 -6.93 -6.57
CA ASP A 76 -14.64 -5.66 -6.24
C ASP A 76 -13.34 -5.83 -5.43
N ARG A 77 -12.52 -6.85 -5.77
CA ARG A 77 -11.23 -7.14 -5.09
C ARG A 77 -10.26 -5.97 -5.13
N ASP A 78 -10.36 -5.11 -6.14
CA ASP A 78 -9.60 -3.86 -6.24
C ASP A 78 -9.97 -2.88 -5.11
N THR A 79 -11.25 -2.76 -4.77
CA THR A 79 -11.72 -1.95 -3.64
C THR A 79 -11.21 -2.52 -2.31
N ILE A 80 -11.23 -3.83 -2.14
CA ILE A 80 -10.70 -4.50 -0.95
C ILE A 80 -9.18 -4.27 -0.82
N LEU A 81 -8.44 -4.32 -1.93
CA LEU A 81 -7.00 -4.02 -1.96
C LEU A 81 -6.69 -2.56 -1.60
N HIS A 82 -7.51 -1.60 -2.04
CA HIS A 82 -7.38 -0.21 -1.60
C HIS A 82 -7.58 -0.08 -0.09
N LEU A 83 -8.57 -0.79 0.48
CA LEU A 83 -8.79 -0.80 1.91
C LEU A 83 -7.63 -1.47 2.66
N LEU A 84 -7.09 -2.58 2.15
CA LEU A 84 -5.90 -3.23 2.70
C LEU A 84 -4.68 -2.30 2.68
N HIS A 85 -4.48 -1.55 1.59
CA HIS A 85 -3.42 -0.55 1.51
C HIS A 85 -3.60 0.52 2.59
N ALA A 86 -4.79 1.10 2.70
CA ALA A 86 -5.08 2.13 3.70
C ALA A 86 -4.83 1.62 5.13
N VAL A 87 -5.25 0.40 5.44
CA VAL A 87 -5.04 -0.21 6.76
C VAL A 87 -3.56 -0.51 7.02
N ALA A 88 -2.83 -1.04 6.04
CA ALA A 88 -1.44 -1.44 6.19
C ALA A 88 -0.48 -0.24 6.27
N ILE A 89 -0.70 0.77 5.43
CA ILE A 89 0.24 1.87 5.20
C ILE A 89 -0.27 3.18 5.84
N GLY A 90 -1.58 3.42 5.82
CA GLY A 90 -2.19 4.70 6.18
C GLY A 90 -2.20 5.67 4.99
N ASN A 91 -2.17 6.97 5.28
CA ASN A 91 -2.10 8.05 4.28
C ASN A 91 -0.65 8.48 3.98
N VAL A 92 0.29 7.52 3.99
CA VAL A 92 1.71 7.81 3.75
C VAL A 92 1.92 7.95 2.25
N PRO A 93 2.36 9.12 1.74
CA PRO A 93 2.51 9.33 0.30
C PRO A 93 3.72 8.57 -0.26
N ASP A 94 3.65 8.17 -1.53
CA ASP A 94 4.73 7.43 -2.22
C ASP A 94 6.11 8.16 -2.26
N ASP A 95 6.15 9.45 -1.92
CA ASP A 95 7.34 10.25 -1.64
C ASP A 95 8.23 9.64 -0.55
N GLU A 96 7.65 8.93 0.40
CA GLU A 96 8.35 8.26 1.51
C GLU A 96 9.05 6.95 1.09
N LEU A 97 8.92 6.52 -0.17
CA LEU A 97 9.58 5.31 -0.67
C LEU A 97 11.06 5.56 -1.08
N PRO A 98 12.01 4.70 -0.66
CA PRO A 98 11.79 3.43 0.05
C PRO A 98 11.48 3.62 1.53
N PHE A 99 10.42 2.96 1.99
CA PHE A 99 9.94 3.08 3.36
C PHE A 99 10.83 2.27 4.32
N ASN A 100 11.23 2.87 5.44
CA ASN A 100 12.00 2.20 6.48
C ASN A 100 11.14 1.99 7.73
N PRO A 101 10.50 0.81 7.90
CA PRO A 101 9.59 0.56 9.02
C PRO A 101 10.31 0.58 10.37
N ALA A 102 11.59 0.20 10.44
CA ALA A 102 12.35 0.25 11.69
C ALA A 102 12.54 1.69 12.19
N ARG A 103 12.73 2.64 11.26
CA ARG A 103 12.77 4.07 11.58
C ARG A 103 11.38 4.63 11.85
N ALA A 104 10.41 4.30 10.99
CA ALA A 104 9.06 4.85 11.07
C ALA A 104 8.33 4.46 12.36
N PHE A 105 8.56 3.24 12.85
CA PHE A 105 7.89 2.69 14.03
C PHE A 105 8.81 2.60 15.26
N ALA A 106 9.92 3.34 15.31
CA ALA A 106 10.90 3.24 16.41
C ALA A 106 10.29 3.53 17.80
N GLU A 107 9.33 4.46 17.88
CA GLU A 107 8.65 4.81 19.13
C GLU A 107 7.52 3.83 19.51
N ALA A 108 6.96 3.09 18.54
CA ALA A 108 5.85 2.16 18.78
C ALA A 108 6.22 1.08 19.80
N ASP A 109 7.46 0.59 19.76
CA ASP A 109 7.93 -0.49 20.64
C ASP A 109 8.19 -0.02 22.07
N ARG A 110 8.13 1.29 22.36
CA ARG A 110 8.26 1.86 23.70
C ARG A 110 6.93 2.02 24.44
N VAL A 111 5.81 1.93 23.73
CA VAL A 111 4.47 2.10 24.29
C VAL A 111 4.13 0.93 25.21
N ARG A 112 3.72 1.24 26.45
CA ARG A 112 3.29 0.22 27.41
C ARG A 112 1.79 -0.04 27.26
N PRO A 113 1.28 -1.23 27.63
CA PRO A 113 -0.16 -1.50 27.66
C PRO A 113 -0.96 -0.47 28.47
N ALA A 114 -0.42 0.00 29.60
CA ALA A 114 -1.06 1.03 30.41
C ALA A 114 -1.18 2.40 29.71
N ASP A 115 -0.26 2.73 28.79
CA ASP A 115 -0.34 3.97 28.01
C ASP A 115 -1.48 3.88 26.99
N GLU A 116 -1.60 2.72 26.33
CA GLU A 116 -2.70 2.42 25.41
C GLU A 116 -4.06 2.40 26.12
N ASP A 117 -4.16 1.71 27.26
CA ASP A 117 -5.38 1.69 28.08
C ASP A 117 -5.79 3.09 28.54
N ALA A 118 -4.81 3.95 28.88
CA ALA A 118 -5.08 5.34 29.25
C ALA A 118 -5.63 6.15 28.08
N VAL A 119 -5.03 6.03 26.90
CA VAL A 119 -5.52 6.70 25.68
C VAL A 119 -6.93 6.22 25.32
N LEU A 120 -7.19 4.91 25.33
CA LEU A 120 -8.51 4.37 25.01
C LEU A 120 -9.59 4.82 26.00
N ARG A 121 -9.25 4.87 27.30
CA ARG A 121 -10.16 5.39 28.34
C ARG A 121 -10.51 6.86 28.11
N VAL A 122 -9.51 7.71 27.90
CA VAL A 122 -9.73 9.14 27.62
C VAL A 122 -10.54 9.34 26.34
N LEU A 123 -10.27 8.56 25.28
CA LEU A 123 -10.97 8.73 24.00
C LEU A 123 -12.43 8.24 24.01
N PHE A 124 -12.75 7.18 24.78
CA PHE A 124 -14.02 6.46 24.60
C PHE A 124 -14.82 6.18 25.86
N GLU A 125 -14.24 6.30 27.05
CA GLU A 125 -14.89 5.90 28.30
C GLU A 125 -15.17 7.07 29.24
N GLU A 126 -14.42 8.16 29.14
CA GLU A 126 -14.61 9.36 29.97
C GLU A 126 -15.72 10.28 29.41
N GLU A 127 -16.63 10.70 30.28
CA GLU A 127 -17.70 11.66 29.92
C GLU A 127 -17.15 13.06 29.65
N GLU A 128 -16.13 13.48 30.41
CA GLU A 128 -15.39 14.73 30.25
C GLU A 128 -13.90 14.41 30.06
N PRO A 129 -13.45 14.15 28.82
CA PRO A 129 -12.12 13.61 28.56
C PRO A 129 -11.01 14.65 28.80
N ASP A 130 -10.03 14.31 29.64
CA ASP A 130 -8.82 15.10 29.84
C ASP A 130 -7.74 14.70 28.84
N VAL A 131 -7.81 15.26 27.63
CA VAL A 131 -6.86 14.97 26.54
C VAL A 131 -5.41 15.35 26.90
N ASP A 132 -5.22 16.33 27.76
CA ASP A 132 -3.89 16.78 28.20
C ASP A 132 -3.21 15.70 29.07
N ALA A 133 -3.99 14.84 29.75
CA ALA A 133 -3.47 13.75 30.57
C ALA A 133 -2.75 12.65 29.76
N VAL A 134 -3.03 12.54 28.45
CA VAL A 134 -2.43 11.53 27.55
C VAL A 134 -1.66 12.14 26.39
N ALA A 135 -1.53 13.47 26.31
CA ALA A 135 -0.90 14.17 25.20
C ALA A 135 0.54 13.68 24.94
N ASP A 136 1.30 13.37 25.98
CA ASP A 136 2.69 12.89 25.88
C ASP A 136 2.83 11.48 25.26
N VAL A 137 1.74 10.69 25.22
CA VAL A 137 1.76 9.29 24.76
C VAL A 137 0.83 9.01 23.58
N ALA A 138 -0.15 9.88 23.29
CA ALA A 138 -1.19 9.64 22.29
C ALA A 138 -0.62 9.35 20.89
N ASP A 139 0.35 10.15 20.43
CA ASP A 139 0.99 9.95 19.11
C ASP A 139 1.76 8.63 19.05
N ALA A 140 2.45 8.26 20.13
CA ALA A 140 3.18 7.00 20.21
C ALA A 140 2.23 5.80 20.20
N VAL A 141 1.10 5.88 20.92
CA VAL A 141 0.04 4.86 20.91
C VAL A 141 -0.57 4.70 19.51
N ALA A 142 -0.91 5.81 18.84
CA ALA A 142 -1.38 5.77 17.46
C ALA A 142 -0.34 5.14 16.52
N LEU A 143 0.94 5.46 16.72
CA LEU A 143 2.05 4.85 15.99
C LEU A 143 2.21 3.35 16.28
N ARG A 144 1.84 2.88 17.48
CA ARG A 144 1.81 1.46 17.81
C ARG A 144 0.70 0.72 17.06
N TRP A 145 -0.53 1.23 17.02
CA TRP A 145 -1.61 0.64 16.23
C TRP A 145 -1.26 0.59 14.74
N ALA A 146 -0.65 1.66 14.24
CA ALA A 146 -0.05 1.74 12.93
C ALA A 146 0.97 0.62 12.65
N ALA A 147 1.93 0.43 13.56
CA ALA A 147 2.96 -0.59 13.44
C ALA A 147 2.37 -2.00 13.48
N GLU A 148 1.37 -2.25 14.32
CA GLU A 148 0.67 -3.53 14.42
C GLU A 148 -0.08 -3.88 13.13
N ALA A 149 -0.79 -2.92 12.53
CA ALA A 149 -1.47 -3.10 11.24
C ALA A 149 -0.47 -3.37 10.10
N TYR A 150 0.63 -2.61 10.05
CA TYR A 150 1.71 -2.83 9.09
C TYR A 150 2.32 -4.24 9.23
N ARG A 151 2.66 -4.66 10.46
CA ARG A 151 3.23 -5.99 10.75
C ARG A 151 2.24 -7.12 10.50
N ALA A 152 0.94 -6.87 10.65
CA ALA A 152 -0.10 -7.81 10.22
C ALA A 152 -0.03 -7.99 8.70
N ALA A 153 -0.01 -6.91 7.92
CA ALA A 153 0.07 -7.00 6.45
C ALA A 153 1.38 -7.63 5.98
N GLN A 154 2.50 -7.32 6.64
CA GLN A 154 3.81 -7.88 6.34
C GLN A 154 3.82 -9.42 6.40
N ARG A 155 3.03 -10.03 7.28
CA ARG A 155 2.93 -11.50 7.39
C ARG A 155 2.28 -12.15 6.16
N HIS A 156 1.64 -11.38 5.30
CA HIS A 156 0.92 -11.84 4.11
C HIS A 156 1.61 -11.48 2.79
N THR A 157 2.87 -11.01 2.80
CA THR A 157 3.59 -10.66 1.56
C THR A 157 3.69 -11.81 0.56
N THR A 158 3.60 -13.07 1.01
CA THR A 158 3.52 -14.24 0.12
C THR A 158 2.22 -14.26 -0.69
N SER A 159 1.06 -13.97 -0.08
CA SER A 159 -0.21 -13.82 -0.82
C SER A 159 -0.11 -12.65 -1.79
N PHE A 160 0.47 -11.52 -1.35
CA PHE A 160 0.61 -10.33 -2.18
C PHE A 160 1.47 -10.62 -3.42
N LEU A 161 2.55 -11.39 -3.25
CA LEU A 161 3.41 -11.82 -4.35
C LEU A 161 2.65 -12.73 -5.33
N ALA A 162 1.75 -13.58 -4.85
CA ALA A 162 0.90 -14.42 -5.70
C ALA A 162 -0.08 -13.59 -6.54
N TRP A 163 -0.60 -12.47 -5.99
CA TRP A 163 -1.50 -11.56 -6.70
C TRP A 163 -0.88 -10.87 -7.91
N LEU A 164 0.46 -10.83 -8.02
CA LEU A 164 1.14 -10.36 -9.23
C LEU A 164 0.90 -11.25 -10.46
N ARG A 165 0.29 -12.43 -10.27
CA ARG A 165 -0.11 -13.37 -11.33
C ARG A 165 -1.63 -13.49 -11.45
N ASP A 166 -2.38 -12.64 -10.78
CA ASP A 166 -3.84 -12.66 -10.85
C ASP A 166 -4.30 -12.31 -12.29
N PRO A 167 -5.36 -12.95 -12.81
CA PRO A 167 -5.91 -12.61 -14.12
C PRO A 167 -6.49 -11.18 -14.19
N ASP A 168 -6.84 -10.57 -13.05
CA ASP A 168 -7.32 -9.21 -12.99
C ASP A 168 -6.14 -8.20 -12.92
N PRO A 169 -5.91 -7.38 -13.95
CA PRO A 169 -4.82 -6.41 -13.95
C PRO A 169 -4.96 -5.33 -12.87
N ALA A 170 -6.15 -5.06 -12.35
CA ALA A 170 -6.33 -4.15 -11.23
C ALA A 170 -5.69 -4.71 -9.95
N VAL A 171 -5.88 -6.02 -9.70
CA VAL A 171 -5.26 -6.74 -8.57
C VAL A 171 -3.75 -6.72 -8.71
N VAL A 172 -3.21 -7.03 -9.90
CA VAL A 172 -1.76 -6.98 -10.17
C VAL A 172 -1.18 -5.58 -9.91
N SER A 173 -1.85 -4.53 -10.39
CA SER A 173 -1.40 -3.14 -10.24
C SER A 173 -1.30 -2.73 -8.77
N LEU A 174 -2.35 -3.03 -7.98
CA LEU A 174 -2.43 -2.66 -6.57
C LEU A 174 -1.49 -3.52 -5.70
N ALA A 175 -1.31 -4.81 -6.04
CA ALA A 175 -0.34 -5.67 -5.37
C ALA A 175 1.10 -5.17 -5.59
N ALA A 176 1.46 -4.77 -6.81
CA ALA A 176 2.78 -4.21 -7.11
C ALA A 176 3.05 -2.93 -6.29
N ALA A 177 2.07 -2.02 -6.24
CA ALA A 177 2.18 -0.78 -5.46
C ALA A 177 2.21 -1.02 -3.94
N LEU A 178 1.54 -2.06 -3.44
CA LEU A 178 1.54 -2.41 -2.01
C LEU A 178 2.85 -3.09 -1.57
N LEU A 179 3.37 -4.04 -2.36
CA LEU A 179 4.53 -4.86 -2.01
C LEU A 179 5.80 -4.05 -1.74
N VAL A 180 5.97 -2.91 -2.41
CA VAL A 180 7.18 -2.08 -2.32
C VAL A 180 7.33 -1.34 -0.98
N TRP A 181 6.27 -1.29 -0.17
CA TRP A 181 6.29 -0.71 1.17
C TRP A 181 6.88 -1.63 2.24
N PHE A 182 7.04 -2.92 1.93
CA PHE A 182 7.54 -3.92 2.87
C PHE A 182 9.05 -4.10 2.74
N PRO A 183 9.74 -4.62 3.79
CA PRO A 183 11.13 -5.04 3.68
C PRO A 183 11.30 -6.07 2.54
N PRO A 184 12.53 -6.27 2.04
CA PRO A 184 12.78 -7.09 0.86
C PRO A 184 12.02 -8.42 0.86
N VAL A 185 11.08 -8.55 -0.08
CA VAL A 185 10.28 -9.76 -0.28
C VAL A 185 10.99 -10.67 -1.30
N PRO A 186 11.37 -11.91 -0.93
CA PRO A 186 12.03 -12.83 -1.86
C PRO A 186 11.21 -13.07 -3.13
N GLY A 187 11.85 -12.99 -4.29
CA GLY A 187 11.21 -13.22 -5.59
C GLY A 187 10.42 -12.02 -6.14
N LEU A 188 10.31 -10.90 -5.40
CA LEU A 188 9.55 -9.73 -5.84
C LEU A 188 10.06 -9.14 -7.15
N SER A 189 11.37 -8.92 -7.28
CA SER A 189 11.97 -8.37 -8.51
C SER A 189 11.63 -9.21 -9.75
N GLY A 190 11.81 -10.53 -9.68
CA GLY A 190 11.46 -11.44 -10.77
C GLY A 190 9.96 -11.45 -11.08
N ALA A 191 9.10 -11.42 -10.04
CA ALA A 191 7.65 -11.36 -10.23
C ALA A 191 7.20 -10.06 -10.89
N LEU A 192 7.73 -8.90 -10.45
CA LEU A 192 7.46 -7.61 -11.08
C LEU A 192 8.00 -7.54 -12.51
N THR A 193 9.15 -8.14 -12.78
CA THR A 193 9.72 -8.21 -14.13
C THR A 193 8.85 -9.06 -15.06
N ALA A 194 8.26 -10.15 -14.55
CA ALA A 194 7.39 -11.05 -15.30
C ALA A 194 5.99 -10.49 -15.60
N VAL A 195 5.57 -9.36 -15.01
CA VAL A 195 4.26 -8.74 -15.30
C VAL A 195 4.19 -8.40 -16.80
N PRO A 196 3.20 -8.91 -17.56
CA PRO A 196 3.11 -8.71 -19.00
C PRO A 196 2.90 -7.24 -19.40
N CYS A 197 3.24 -6.89 -20.65
CA CYS A 197 3.07 -5.54 -21.19
C CYS A 197 1.71 -5.30 -21.88
N ASP A 198 0.81 -6.29 -21.91
CA ASP A 198 -0.51 -6.20 -22.54
C ASP A 198 -1.51 -5.35 -21.74
N THR A 199 -1.25 -5.16 -20.45
CA THR A 199 -2.08 -4.39 -19.52
C THR A 199 -1.29 -3.19 -19.00
N ALA A 200 -1.63 -2.00 -19.53
CA ALA A 200 -0.85 -0.78 -19.29
C ALA A 200 -0.72 -0.42 -17.81
N ASP A 201 -1.82 -0.47 -17.04
CA ASP A 201 -1.83 -0.16 -15.61
C ASP A 201 -0.91 -1.10 -14.81
N ALA A 202 -1.04 -2.41 -15.02
CA ALA A 202 -0.29 -3.42 -14.27
C ALA A 202 1.21 -3.33 -14.54
N ARG A 203 1.60 -3.23 -15.82
CA ARG A 203 3.00 -3.07 -16.20
C ARG A 203 3.59 -1.74 -15.71
N ALA A 204 2.83 -0.64 -15.80
CA ALA A 204 3.29 0.66 -15.33
C ALA A 204 3.50 0.67 -13.81
N SER A 205 2.56 0.10 -13.05
CA SER A 205 2.70 -0.04 -11.58
C SER A 205 3.89 -0.93 -11.22
N ALA A 206 4.08 -2.05 -11.93
CA ALA A 206 5.21 -2.94 -11.70
C ALA A 206 6.57 -2.29 -12.02
N ASN A 207 6.64 -1.41 -13.03
CA ASN A 207 7.83 -0.62 -13.32
C ASN A 207 8.15 0.39 -12.21
N LEU A 208 7.14 1.08 -11.68
CA LEU A 208 7.33 1.97 -10.53
C LEU A 208 7.79 1.18 -9.29
N ALA A 209 7.19 0.02 -9.02
CA ALA A 209 7.63 -0.84 -7.92
C ALA A 209 9.11 -1.26 -8.09
N LEU A 210 9.52 -1.66 -9.30
CA LEU A 210 10.92 -1.97 -9.63
C LEU A 210 11.85 -0.77 -9.38
N ALA A 211 11.41 0.46 -9.65
CA ALA A 211 12.20 1.68 -9.43
C ALA A 211 12.54 1.90 -7.95
N HIS A 212 11.68 1.45 -7.04
CA HIS A 212 11.81 1.66 -5.60
C HIS A 212 12.44 0.47 -4.86
N LEU A 213 12.71 -0.65 -5.54
CA LEU A 213 13.50 -1.75 -4.98
C LEU A 213 14.95 -1.33 -4.69
N PRO A 214 15.60 -1.89 -3.65
CA PRO A 214 16.98 -1.59 -3.33
C PRO A 214 17.95 -2.17 -4.37
N GLY A 215 19.11 -1.52 -4.50
CA GLY A 215 20.21 -1.99 -5.36
C GLY A 215 20.09 -1.58 -6.83
N ARG A 216 21.10 -1.96 -7.63
CA ARG A 216 21.13 -1.72 -9.08
C ARG A 216 20.25 -2.73 -9.80
N LEU A 217 19.82 -2.40 -11.02
CA LEU A 217 19.12 -3.35 -11.88
C LEU A 217 20.06 -4.50 -12.28
N ASP A 218 19.58 -5.73 -12.22
CA ASP A 218 20.23 -6.86 -12.86
C ASP A 218 20.00 -6.88 -14.39
N SER A 219 20.58 -7.87 -15.08
CA SER A 219 20.48 -7.97 -16.54
C SER A 219 19.06 -8.27 -17.03
N GLU A 220 18.27 -9.03 -16.28
CA GLU A 220 16.90 -9.40 -16.66
C GLU A 220 15.97 -8.21 -16.47
N GLU A 221 16.05 -7.54 -15.31
CA GLU A 221 15.32 -6.31 -15.03
C GLU A 221 15.64 -5.23 -16.07
N SER A 222 16.93 -5.02 -16.37
CA SER A 222 17.38 -4.03 -17.35
C SER A 222 16.88 -4.35 -18.76
N ALA A 223 16.89 -5.61 -19.17
CA ALA A 223 16.37 -6.03 -20.47
C ALA A 223 14.85 -5.80 -20.58
N ALA A 224 14.10 -6.20 -19.55
CA ALA A 224 12.64 -6.03 -19.52
C ALA A 224 12.22 -4.56 -19.56
N LEU A 225 12.87 -3.69 -18.78
CA LEU A 225 12.61 -2.25 -18.79
C LEU A 225 12.99 -1.62 -20.14
N THR A 226 14.08 -2.07 -20.78
CA THR A 226 14.47 -1.59 -22.11
C THR A 226 13.43 -1.94 -23.17
N VAL A 227 12.85 -3.14 -23.12
CA VAL A 227 11.72 -3.53 -23.99
C VAL A 227 10.51 -2.61 -23.76
N CYS A 228 10.23 -2.27 -22.51
CA CYS A 228 9.12 -1.38 -22.15
C CYS A 228 9.25 0.04 -22.74
N LEU A 229 10.47 0.53 -23.00
CA LEU A 229 10.69 1.84 -23.65
C LEU A 229 10.09 1.91 -25.07
N ALA A 230 9.91 0.77 -25.73
CA ALA A 230 9.30 0.68 -27.06
C ALA A 230 7.78 0.43 -27.03
N SER A 231 7.15 0.41 -25.84
CA SER A 231 5.71 0.16 -25.71
C SER A 231 4.87 1.23 -26.42
N GLN A 232 3.71 0.83 -26.95
CA GLN A 232 2.71 1.77 -27.47
C GLN A 232 2.06 2.59 -26.36
N HIS A 233 2.02 2.05 -25.14
CA HIS A 233 1.43 2.72 -23.97
C HIS A 233 2.43 3.69 -23.33
N GLU A 234 2.06 4.97 -23.27
CA GLU A 234 2.90 6.03 -22.71
C GLU A 234 3.27 5.79 -21.23
N ALA A 235 2.31 5.37 -20.40
CA ALA A 235 2.55 5.05 -19.00
C ALA A 235 3.63 3.96 -18.84
N ILE A 236 3.63 2.93 -19.69
CA ILE A 236 4.66 1.87 -19.64
C ILE A 236 6.04 2.44 -20.00
N ARG A 237 6.15 3.23 -21.07
CA ARG A 237 7.42 3.84 -21.48
C ARG A 237 7.99 4.73 -20.38
N VAL A 238 7.16 5.63 -19.85
CA VAL A 238 7.57 6.61 -18.84
C VAL A 238 7.99 5.91 -17.55
N THR A 239 7.18 4.99 -17.04
CA THR A 239 7.52 4.24 -15.80
C THR A 239 8.75 3.36 -15.96
N ALA A 240 9.00 2.80 -17.15
CA ALA A 240 10.23 2.07 -17.42
C ALA A 240 11.46 2.98 -17.39
N ALA A 241 11.36 4.16 -18.02
CA ALA A 241 12.42 5.16 -17.99
C ALA A 241 12.68 5.68 -16.56
N LEU A 242 11.64 5.85 -15.75
CA LEU A 242 11.75 6.20 -14.33
C LEU A 242 12.53 5.15 -13.52
N ALA A 243 12.25 3.85 -13.76
CA ALA A 243 12.96 2.76 -13.10
C ALA A 243 14.45 2.71 -13.48
N LEU A 244 14.76 2.86 -14.78
CA LEU A 244 16.13 2.95 -15.29
C LEU A 244 16.87 4.16 -14.71
N ALA A 245 16.26 5.34 -14.73
CA ALA A 245 16.85 6.56 -14.18
C ALA A 245 17.14 6.45 -12.68
N ARG A 246 16.24 5.81 -11.91
CA ARG A 246 16.40 5.67 -10.47
C ARG A 246 17.46 4.64 -10.06
N ARG A 247 17.54 3.49 -10.74
CA ARG A 247 18.43 2.37 -10.35
C ARG A 247 19.70 2.23 -11.20
N GLN A 248 19.84 3.00 -12.27
CA GLN A 248 21.05 3.08 -13.12
C GLN A 248 21.38 4.53 -13.57
N PRO A 249 21.44 5.54 -12.68
CA PRO A 249 21.58 6.94 -13.08
C PRO A 249 22.88 7.25 -13.87
N THR A 250 23.96 6.52 -13.60
CA THR A 250 25.26 6.72 -14.27
C THR A 250 25.40 5.99 -15.61
N ALA A 251 24.42 5.18 -15.99
CA ALA A 251 24.41 4.36 -17.20
C ALA A 251 23.01 4.37 -17.84
N LEU A 252 22.30 5.49 -17.71
CA LEU A 252 20.95 5.65 -18.24
C LEU A 252 20.98 5.58 -19.77
N PRO A 253 20.19 4.68 -20.41
CA PRO A 253 20.12 4.65 -21.86
C PRO A 253 19.55 5.95 -22.45
N ASP A 254 20.09 6.42 -23.58
CA ASP A 254 19.62 7.64 -24.27
C ASP A 254 18.12 7.58 -24.58
N ALA A 255 17.60 6.39 -24.89
CA ALA A 255 16.17 6.17 -25.12
C ALA A 255 15.33 6.47 -23.86
N ALA A 256 15.80 6.09 -22.68
CA ALA A 256 15.11 6.37 -21.42
C ALA A 256 15.15 7.87 -21.10
N LEU A 257 16.30 8.53 -21.29
CA LEU A 257 16.40 9.98 -21.11
C LEU A 257 15.48 10.74 -22.08
N SER A 258 15.45 10.31 -23.34
CA SER A 258 14.56 10.88 -24.37
C SER A 258 13.10 10.77 -23.98
N VAL A 259 12.68 9.62 -23.42
CA VAL A 259 11.30 9.43 -22.91
C VAL A 259 10.99 10.40 -21.77
N LEU A 260 11.89 10.56 -20.79
CA LEU A 260 11.64 11.46 -19.65
C LEU A 260 11.57 12.93 -20.07
N VAL A 261 12.50 13.39 -20.91
CA VAL A 261 12.51 14.77 -21.43
C VAL A 261 11.28 15.04 -22.29
N HIS A 262 10.89 14.10 -23.14
CA HIS A 262 9.66 14.23 -23.93
C HIS A 262 8.42 14.31 -23.03
N ALA A 263 8.31 13.41 -22.05
CA ALA A 263 7.18 13.36 -21.11
C ALA A 263 7.04 14.65 -20.28
N ASP A 264 8.16 15.27 -19.90
CA ASP A 264 8.15 16.58 -19.24
C ASP A 264 7.69 17.69 -20.18
N ALA A 265 8.24 17.72 -21.41
CA ALA A 265 7.91 18.73 -22.41
C ALA A 265 6.44 18.73 -22.84
N VAL A 266 5.79 17.56 -22.87
CA VAL A 266 4.35 17.43 -23.19
C VAL A 266 3.46 17.47 -21.95
N GLU A 267 4.03 17.68 -20.77
CA GLU A 267 3.33 17.66 -19.48
C GLU A 267 2.48 16.39 -19.28
N VAL A 268 3.11 15.21 -19.41
CA VAL A 268 2.43 13.91 -19.44
C VAL A 268 1.32 13.80 -18.39
N ALA A 269 0.10 13.52 -18.84
CA ALA A 269 -1.06 13.42 -17.98
C ALA A 269 -1.24 11.99 -17.45
N GLY A 270 -2.07 11.86 -16.41
CA GLY A 270 -2.51 10.57 -15.89
C GLY A 270 -1.86 10.19 -14.55
N ALA A 271 -2.37 9.09 -14.01
CA ALA A 271 -1.92 8.46 -12.78
C ALA A 271 -1.64 6.99 -13.05
N VAL A 272 -0.80 6.38 -12.21
CA VAL A 272 -0.56 4.94 -12.25
C VAL A 272 -1.38 4.30 -11.15
N ARG A 273 -2.19 3.29 -11.47
CA ARG A 273 -3.06 2.62 -10.51
C ARG A 273 -2.25 2.12 -9.31
N GLY A 274 -2.65 2.54 -8.11
CA GLY A 274 -1.98 2.20 -6.84
C GLY A 274 -0.94 3.22 -6.37
N TRP A 275 -0.69 4.29 -7.12
CA TRP A 275 0.28 5.34 -6.80
C TRP A 275 -0.43 6.68 -6.62
N ASP A 276 0.01 7.46 -5.63
CA ASP A 276 -0.61 8.75 -5.30
C ASP A 276 -0.12 9.85 -6.23
N ARG A 277 1.17 9.81 -6.57
CA ARG A 277 1.78 10.84 -7.39
C ARG A 277 1.37 10.68 -8.86
N SER A 278 1.06 11.82 -9.48
CA SER A 278 0.80 11.85 -10.93
C SER A 278 2.03 11.42 -11.73
N LEU A 279 1.80 10.93 -12.95
CA LEU A 279 2.89 10.51 -13.82
C LEU A 279 3.88 11.66 -14.10
N ARG A 280 3.36 12.87 -14.31
CA ARG A 280 4.16 14.12 -14.38
C ARG A 280 5.00 14.34 -13.13
N GLY A 281 4.42 14.15 -11.94
CA GLY A 281 5.14 14.31 -10.68
C GLY A 281 6.33 13.36 -10.59
N HIS A 282 6.17 12.09 -10.98
CA HIS A 282 7.28 11.14 -11.00
C HIS A 282 8.38 11.57 -11.97
N VAL A 283 8.03 12.06 -13.17
CA VAL A 283 8.99 12.58 -14.17
C VAL A 283 9.78 13.77 -13.61
N ALA A 284 9.09 14.75 -13.02
CA ALA A 284 9.75 15.93 -12.45
C ALA A 284 10.74 15.57 -11.32
N VAL A 285 10.40 14.59 -10.48
CA VAL A 285 11.32 14.10 -9.43
C VAL A 285 12.53 13.39 -10.04
N ALA A 286 12.33 12.59 -11.09
CA ALA A 286 13.42 11.87 -11.75
C ALA A 286 14.40 12.82 -12.46
N LEU A 287 13.91 13.80 -13.24
CA LEU A 287 14.75 14.78 -13.93
C LEU A 287 15.57 15.62 -12.94
N ARG A 288 14.94 16.09 -11.85
CA ARG A 288 15.64 16.82 -10.79
C ARG A 288 16.80 16.01 -10.18
N ARG A 289 16.64 14.69 -10.03
CA ARG A 289 17.71 13.80 -9.53
C ARG A 289 18.83 13.58 -10.54
N LEU A 290 18.53 13.69 -11.83
CA LEU A 290 19.52 13.68 -12.91
C LEU A 290 20.21 15.04 -13.09
N GLY A 291 19.73 16.09 -12.40
CA GLY A 291 20.26 17.45 -12.51
C GLY A 291 19.72 18.23 -13.72
N LEU A 292 18.54 17.86 -14.22
CA LEU A 292 17.83 18.48 -15.33
C LEU A 292 16.57 19.21 -14.86
#